data_AF-A0A1T2X3X6-F1
#
_entry.id   AF-A0A1T2X3X6-F1
#
_cell.length_a   1.000
_cell.length_b   1.000
_cell.length_c   1.000
_cell.angle_alpha   90.00
_cell.angle_beta   90.00
_cell.angle_gamma   90.00
#
_symmetry.space_group_name_H-M   'P 1'
#
loop_
_entity.id
_entity.type
_entity.pdbx_description
1 polymer ?
#
loop_
_entity_poly.entity_id
_entity_poly.type
_entity_poly.pdbx_seq_one_letter_code
_entity_poly.pdbx_strand_id
1 'polypeptide(L)'
;MKKILAMAMSILIAGSMLFLSPTTPAQAGAKPAATDQLQGSKLTFGYVDSSGQQLLGFDTKNPKRYIKAIYAPGLRTLIHYEKHQKGSESSTGRQTAYNFDQDNGERYRLPAGKMPSNASIVLAEKDTFTGHQFLTYTALTKGAFSSSTVRSIEKIKQRKIAKQSLIGQVSSDIQIGLVQFTQTGKQLPLASLVLTTPTGLVIHDFVGHKDKSSTWRVDDGGEIDASMFNVLFVTKSKSGYSLGLEWIGYEGYALKILQQEKNHFRMVLEGSRYTAPL
;
A
#
# COMPACT_ATOMS: atom_id res chain seq x y z
N MET A 1 -16.20 83.79 45.00
CA MET A 1 -15.16 84.68 44.44
C MET A 1 -13.87 83.89 44.30
N LYS A 2 -13.37 83.75 43.07
CA LYS A 2 -12.19 82.93 42.73
C LYS A 2 -10.95 83.45 43.46
N LYS A 3 -10.27 82.58 44.21
CA LYS A 3 -8.95 82.84 44.79
C LYS A 3 -7.86 82.29 43.89
N ILE A 4 -6.89 83.16 43.69
CA ILE A 4 -5.57 83.04 43.07
C ILE A 4 -4.71 82.05 43.86
N LEU A 5 -3.87 81.23 43.19
CA LEU A 5 -2.42 81.17 43.48
C LEU A 5 -1.65 80.36 42.43
N ALA A 6 -0.43 80.82 42.20
CA ALA A 6 0.49 80.39 41.18
C ALA A 6 1.42 79.24 41.62
N MET A 7 2.09 78.69 40.60
CA MET A 7 3.47 78.18 40.61
C MET A 7 3.74 76.83 41.30
N ALA A 8 4.17 75.84 40.53
CA ALA A 8 5.53 75.32 40.62
C ALA A 8 5.74 74.11 39.68
N MET A 9 6.90 74.15 39.06
CA MET A 9 7.57 73.15 38.25
C MET A 9 7.84 71.89 39.08
N SER A 10 7.54 70.71 38.55
CA SER A 10 7.99 69.43 39.11
C SER A 10 8.19 68.42 37.99
N ILE A 11 9.46 68.14 37.72
CA ILE A 11 9.96 67.09 36.85
C ILE A 11 9.75 65.77 37.58
N LEU A 12 8.89 64.89 37.06
CA LEU A 12 8.78 63.50 37.53
C LEU A 12 9.49 62.57 36.55
N ILE A 13 10.56 61.95 37.05
CA ILE A 13 11.26 60.81 36.45
C ILE A 13 10.42 59.58 36.79
N ALA A 14 9.71 59.02 35.81
CA ALA A 14 9.01 57.75 35.96
C ALA A 14 9.91 56.62 35.45
N GLY A 15 10.39 55.82 36.40
CA GLY A 15 11.20 54.62 36.16
C GLY A 15 10.42 53.55 35.39
N SER A 16 11.08 52.99 34.38
CA SER A 16 10.58 51.89 33.56
C SER A 16 10.67 50.58 34.35
N MET A 17 9.57 50.13 34.95
CA MET A 17 9.45 48.74 35.40
C MET A 17 9.17 47.85 34.18
N LEU A 18 10.17 47.08 33.76
CA LEU A 18 10.03 46.02 32.77
C LEU A 18 9.25 44.86 33.40
N PHE A 19 8.03 44.63 32.91
CA PHE A 19 7.26 43.42 33.19
C PHE A 19 7.93 42.23 32.47
N LEU A 20 8.52 41.32 33.24
CA LEU A 20 8.93 40.01 32.75
C LEU A 20 7.67 39.20 32.43
N SER A 21 7.41 39.00 31.13
CA SER A 21 6.38 38.05 30.68
C SER A 21 6.83 36.61 30.96
N PRO A 22 5.94 35.73 31.44
CA PRO A 22 6.27 34.33 31.61
C PRO A 22 6.53 33.69 30.24
N THR A 23 7.75 33.18 30.06
CA THR A 23 8.15 32.38 28.89
C THR A 23 7.30 31.11 28.84
N THR A 24 6.40 31.05 27.86
CA THR A 24 5.74 29.81 27.45
C THR A 24 6.82 28.81 27.03
N PRO A 25 6.82 27.56 27.54
CA PRO A 25 7.77 26.56 27.09
C PRO A 25 7.61 26.36 25.58
N ALA A 26 8.73 26.48 24.88
CA ALA A 26 8.83 26.30 23.44
C ALA A 26 8.16 24.97 23.05
N GLN A 27 7.14 25.08 22.20
CA GLN A 27 6.50 23.96 21.54
C GLN A 27 7.60 23.16 20.84
N ALA A 28 7.86 21.96 21.33
CA ALA A 28 8.82 21.04 20.74
C ALA A 28 8.53 20.94 19.24
N GLY A 29 9.50 21.36 18.42
CA GLY A 29 9.38 21.35 16.97
C GLY A 29 8.88 19.98 16.52
N ALA A 30 7.77 19.99 15.78
CA ALA A 30 7.22 18.79 15.18
C ALA A 30 8.36 18.07 14.45
N LYS A 31 8.62 16.83 14.85
CA LYS A 31 9.55 15.93 14.17
C LYS A 31 9.22 15.98 12.67
N PRO A 32 10.19 16.25 11.77
CA PRO A 32 9.93 16.22 10.34
C PRO A 32 9.18 14.94 9.99
N ALA A 33 8.07 15.06 9.28
CA ALA A 33 7.26 13.92 8.86
C ALA A 33 8.21 12.89 8.23
N ALA A 34 8.10 11.64 8.68
CA ALA A 34 9.00 10.58 8.22
C ALA A 34 8.89 10.50 6.69
N THR A 35 9.99 10.80 6.00
CA THR A 35 10.07 10.88 4.53
C THR A 35 9.89 9.54 3.83
N ASP A 36 9.62 8.48 4.59
CA ASP A 36 9.51 7.09 4.17
C ASP A 36 8.11 6.49 4.44
N GLN A 37 7.11 7.35 4.67
CA GLN A 37 5.71 6.95 4.59
C GLN A 37 5.22 7.04 3.15
N LEU A 38 4.75 5.90 2.62
CA LEU A 38 4.17 5.87 1.28
C LEU A 38 2.84 6.63 1.25
N GLN A 39 2.65 7.42 0.20
CA GLN A 39 1.43 8.18 -0.05
C GLN A 39 0.71 7.59 -1.25
N GLY A 40 -0.52 7.11 -1.05
CA GLY A 40 -1.35 6.57 -2.13
C GLY A 40 -1.59 7.58 -3.25
N SER A 41 -1.63 8.87 -2.90
CA SER A 41 -1.71 9.98 -3.86
C SER A 41 -0.49 10.14 -4.76
N LYS A 42 0.59 9.35 -4.62
CA LYS A 42 1.75 9.32 -5.53
C LYS A 42 1.90 7.99 -6.27
N LEU A 43 0.85 7.18 -6.21
CA LEU A 43 0.79 5.83 -6.74
C LEU A 43 -0.51 5.67 -7.54
N THR A 44 -0.49 4.84 -8.57
CA THR A 44 -1.70 4.29 -9.17
C THR A 44 -1.40 2.87 -9.65
N PHE A 45 -2.43 2.14 -10.09
CA PHE A 45 -2.28 0.84 -10.71
C PHE A 45 -2.46 0.93 -12.22
N GLY A 46 -2.09 -0.14 -12.90
CA GLY A 46 -2.31 -0.34 -14.32
C GLY A 46 -2.06 -1.78 -14.72
N TYR A 47 -2.06 -2.03 -16.02
CA TYR A 47 -1.71 -3.34 -16.56
C TYR A 47 -0.95 -3.24 -17.89
N VAL A 48 -0.25 -4.32 -18.23
CA VAL A 48 0.61 -4.41 -19.41
C VAL A 48 -0.19 -4.92 -20.62
N ASP A 49 0.11 -4.36 -21.80
CA ASP A 49 -0.43 -4.83 -23.08
C ASP A 49 0.11 -6.23 -23.47
N SER A 50 -0.37 -6.74 -24.61
CA SER A 50 0.05 -8.05 -25.11
C SER A 50 1.50 -8.09 -25.59
N SER A 51 2.06 -6.94 -26.03
CA SER A 51 3.44 -6.85 -26.51
C SER A 51 4.48 -6.81 -25.38
N GLY A 52 4.06 -6.41 -24.18
CA GLY A 52 4.92 -6.19 -23.02
C GLY A 52 5.58 -4.80 -23.01
N GLN A 53 5.26 -3.91 -23.96
CA GLN A 53 5.96 -2.64 -24.17
C GLN A 53 5.11 -1.41 -23.85
N GLN A 54 3.80 -1.60 -23.74
CA GLN A 54 2.86 -0.54 -23.39
C GLN A 54 2.13 -0.89 -22.11
N LEU A 55 1.72 0.16 -21.41
CA LEU A 55 1.04 0.07 -20.12
C LEU A 55 -0.19 0.96 -20.18
N LEU A 56 -1.29 0.48 -19.61
CA LEU A 56 -2.48 1.28 -19.40
C LEU A 56 -2.63 1.50 -17.90
N GLY A 57 -2.28 2.71 -17.46
CA GLY A 57 -2.56 3.17 -16.11
C GLY A 57 -4.04 3.49 -15.94
N PHE A 58 -4.57 3.30 -14.74
CA PHE A 58 -5.93 3.73 -14.43
C PHE A 58 -6.04 5.25 -14.52
N ASP A 59 -7.21 5.72 -15.00
CA ASP A 59 -7.51 7.13 -15.26
C ASP A 59 -7.14 8.01 -14.06
N THR A 60 -6.44 9.10 -14.33
CA THR A 60 -5.91 10.01 -13.32
C THR A 60 -5.73 11.41 -13.87
N LYS A 61 -5.95 12.42 -13.02
CA LYS A 61 -5.89 13.84 -13.44
C LYS A 61 -4.51 14.30 -13.91
N ASN A 62 -3.44 13.67 -13.41
CA ASN A 62 -2.05 14.12 -13.62
C ASN A 62 -1.14 12.94 -14.04
N PRO A 63 -1.34 12.32 -15.21
CA PRO A 63 -0.68 11.06 -15.56
C PRO A 63 0.84 11.20 -15.77
N LYS A 64 1.29 12.36 -16.29
CA LYS A 64 2.71 12.64 -16.57
C LYS A 64 3.64 12.56 -15.36
N ARG A 65 3.12 12.62 -14.13
CA ARG A 65 3.92 12.56 -12.90
C ARG A 65 4.47 11.15 -12.62
N TYR A 66 3.81 10.12 -13.14
CA TYR A 66 4.25 8.74 -12.97
C TYR A 66 5.34 8.44 -14.00
N ILE A 67 6.53 8.16 -13.50
CA ILE A 67 7.73 7.95 -14.34
C ILE A 67 8.39 6.59 -14.09
N LYS A 68 7.84 5.81 -13.15
CA LYS A 68 8.32 4.47 -12.81
C LYS A 68 7.16 3.48 -12.85
N ALA A 69 7.42 2.30 -13.37
CA ALA A 69 6.57 1.13 -13.20
C ALA A 69 7.27 0.10 -12.32
N ILE A 70 6.49 -0.57 -11.47
CA ILE A 70 6.92 -1.63 -10.57
C ILE A 70 6.03 -2.84 -10.81
N TYR A 71 6.65 -4.01 -10.95
CA TYR A 71 5.96 -5.27 -11.25
C TYR A 71 6.66 -6.43 -10.57
N ALA A 72 5.96 -7.56 -10.44
CA ALA A 72 6.53 -8.74 -9.81
C ALA A 72 7.79 -9.24 -10.55
N PRO A 73 8.83 -9.75 -9.86
CA PRO A 73 8.96 -9.85 -8.41
C PRO A 73 9.73 -8.66 -7.77
N GLY A 74 9.18 -7.44 -7.84
CA GLY A 74 9.83 -6.23 -7.34
C GLY A 74 10.74 -5.53 -8.35
N LEU A 75 10.60 -5.89 -9.63
CA LEU A 75 11.31 -5.26 -10.74
C LEU A 75 10.76 -3.85 -11.00
N ARG A 76 11.67 -2.97 -11.44
CA ARG A 76 11.39 -1.54 -11.62
C ARG A 76 11.99 -1.07 -12.93
N THR A 77 11.25 -0.24 -13.65
CA THR A 77 11.76 0.43 -14.86
C THR A 77 11.19 1.83 -14.98
N LEU A 78 11.89 2.66 -15.75
CA LEU A 78 11.36 3.95 -16.19
C LEU A 78 10.30 3.73 -17.27
N ILE A 79 9.33 4.63 -17.30
CA ILE A 79 8.24 4.67 -18.28
C ILE A 79 8.02 6.10 -18.72
N HIS A 80 7.53 6.28 -19.93
CA HIS A 80 7.14 7.59 -20.43
C HIS A 80 5.65 7.63 -20.70
N TYR A 81 4.97 8.64 -20.18
CA TYR A 81 3.59 8.92 -20.55
C TYR A 81 3.50 9.30 -22.03
N GLU A 82 2.57 8.71 -22.75
CA GLU A 82 2.32 9.02 -24.15
C GLU A 82 1.08 9.90 -24.30
N LYS A 83 -0.08 9.39 -23.86
CA LYS A 83 -1.37 10.06 -24.04
C LYS A 83 -2.44 9.43 -23.17
N HIS A 84 -3.53 10.16 -23.00
CA HIS A 84 -4.80 9.60 -22.57
C HIS A 84 -5.39 8.79 -23.73
N GLN A 85 -5.81 7.58 -23.45
CA GLN A 85 -6.55 6.72 -24.36
C GLN A 85 -8.02 6.77 -23.97
N LYS A 86 -8.82 7.37 -24.85
CA LYS A 86 -10.27 7.30 -24.75
C LYS A 86 -10.71 5.87 -25.05
N GLY A 87 -11.57 5.33 -24.20
CA GLY A 87 -12.20 4.03 -24.45
C GLY A 87 -13.07 4.03 -25.72
N SER A 88 -13.17 2.89 -26.38
CA SER A 88 -14.00 2.70 -27.57
C SER A 88 -15.33 2.02 -27.23
N GLU A 89 -16.29 2.07 -28.16
CA GLU A 89 -17.54 1.32 -28.07
C GLU A 89 -17.34 -0.21 -28.13
N SER A 90 -16.16 -0.66 -28.59
CA SER A 90 -15.78 -2.07 -28.61
C SER A 90 -15.11 -2.53 -27.32
N SER A 91 -14.97 -1.66 -26.31
CA SER A 91 -14.46 -2.06 -25.01
C SER A 91 -15.39 -3.07 -24.36
N THR A 92 -14.81 -4.16 -23.88
CA THR A 92 -15.50 -5.15 -23.05
C THR A 92 -15.56 -4.74 -21.58
N GLY A 93 -14.92 -3.63 -21.20
CA GLY A 93 -14.68 -3.23 -19.81
C GLY A 93 -13.72 -4.14 -19.04
N ARG A 94 -13.12 -5.14 -19.72
CA ARG A 94 -12.20 -6.11 -19.13
C ARG A 94 -10.80 -5.55 -19.17
N GLN A 95 -10.20 -5.32 -18.02
CA GLN A 95 -8.85 -4.77 -17.89
C GLN A 95 -7.81 -5.87 -18.10
N THR A 96 -7.76 -6.39 -19.32
CA THR A 96 -6.84 -7.44 -19.78
C THR A 96 -6.05 -6.99 -21.00
N ALA A 97 -4.91 -7.62 -21.26
CA ALA A 97 -4.09 -7.34 -22.43
C ALA A 97 -4.86 -7.45 -23.77
N TYR A 98 -5.92 -8.26 -23.83
CA TYR A 98 -6.73 -8.46 -25.05
C TYR A 98 -7.68 -7.29 -25.36
N ASN A 99 -8.08 -6.55 -24.34
CA ASN A 99 -8.99 -5.40 -24.46
C ASN A 99 -8.24 -4.07 -24.30
N PHE A 100 -6.90 -4.13 -24.19
CA PHE A 100 -6.02 -2.99 -23.91
C PHE A 100 -6.27 -1.79 -24.83
N ASP A 101 -6.38 -2.02 -26.14
CA ASP A 101 -6.56 -0.94 -27.13
C ASP A 101 -7.97 -0.32 -27.13
N GLN A 102 -8.93 -0.97 -26.48
CA GLN A 102 -10.31 -0.52 -26.39
C GLN A 102 -10.62 0.17 -25.06
N ASP A 103 -9.83 -0.07 -24.02
CA ASP A 103 -10.10 0.47 -22.68
C ASP A 103 -9.80 1.96 -22.52
N ASN A 104 -10.51 2.60 -21.60
CA ASN A 104 -10.17 3.96 -21.19
C ASN A 104 -9.02 3.93 -20.19
N GLY A 105 -8.01 4.79 -20.37
CA GLY A 105 -6.92 4.91 -19.41
C GLY A 105 -5.74 5.73 -19.92
N GLU A 106 -4.65 5.68 -19.17
CA GLU A 106 -3.45 6.48 -19.44
C GLU A 106 -2.37 5.61 -20.06
N ARG A 107 -1.99 5.86 -21.32
CA ARG A 107 -0.93 5.09 -22.00
C ARG A 107 0.45 5.54 -21.56
N TYR A 108 1.27 4.56 -21.24
CA TYR A 108 2.70 4.71 -21.05
C TYR A 108 3.46 3.71 -21.92
N ARG A 109 4.67 4.08 -22.32
CA ARG A 109 5.61 3.20 -23.00
C ARG A 109 6.81 2.87 -22.13
N LEU A 110 7.37 1.69 -22.37
CA LEU A 110 8.72 1.37 -21.95
C LEU A 110 9.74 2.00 -22.92
N PRO A 111 10.81 2.65 -22.43
CA PRO A 111 11.91 3.09 -23.28
C PRO A 111 12.70 1.93 -23.89
N ALA A 112 12.81 0.81 -23.14
CA ALA A 112 13.50 -0.41 -23.56
C ALA A 112 12.97 -1.62 -22.78
N GLY A 113 13.15 -2.82 -23.35
CA GLY A 113 12.75 -4.08 -22.73
C GLY A 113 11.28 -4.44 -22.92
N LYS A 114 10.84 -5.45 -22.18
CA LYS A 114 9.46 -5.95 -22.13
C LYS A 114 9.11 -6.36 -20.71
N MET A 115 7.85 -6.16 -20.32
CA MET A 115 7.24 -6.75 -19.14
C MET A 115 6.43 -7.99 -19.51
N PRO A 116 6.12 -8.88 -18.55
CA PRO A 116 5.17 -9.95 -18.79
C PRO A 116 3.82 -9.40 -19.25
N SER A 117 3.30 -9.95 -20.34
CA SER A 117 1.98 -9.60 -20.87
C SER A 117 0.91 -9.74 -19.79
N ASN A 118 -0.07 -8.84 -19.81
CA ASN A 118 -1.21 -8.84 -18.89
C ASN A 118 -0.86 -8.67 -17.40
N ALA A 119 0.40 -8.40 -17.04
CA ALA A 119 0.80 -8.23 -15.64
C ALA A 119 0.14 -6.99 -15.03
N SER A 120 -0.23 -7.07 -13.75
CA SER A 120 -0.56 -5.89 -12.96
C SER A 120 0.70 -5.13 -12.57
N ILE A 121 0.60 -3.81 -12.60
CA ILE A 121 1.73 -2.93 -12.31
C ILE A 121 1.33 -1.83 -11.32
N VAL A 122 2.33 -1.31 -10.63
CA VAL A 122 2.22 -0.07 -9.86
C VAL A 122 2.96 1.03 -10.60
N LEU A 123 2.28 2.14 -10.85
CA LEU A 123 2.84 3.35 -11.39
C LEU A 123 3.18 4.31 -10.26
N ALA A 124 4.38 4.89 -10.27
CA ALA A 124 4.90 5.70 -9.17
C ALA A 124 5.59 6.98 -9.65
N GLU A 125 5.45 8.05 -8.87
CA GLU A 125 6.26 9.25 -8.99
C GLU A 125 7.74 8.99 -8.65
N LYS A 126 8.61 9.95 -8.99
CA LYS A 126 10.06 9.84 -8.82
C LYS A 126 10.47 9.52 -7.38
N ASP A 127 9.87 10.21 -6.43
CA ASP A 127 10.27 10.26 -5.01
C ASP A 127 9.38 9.43 -4.09
N THR A 128 8.39 8.70 -4.63
CA THR A 128 7.41 7.92 -3.86
C THR A 128 8.04 6.94 -2.87
N PHE A 129 9.17 6.34 -3.24
CA PHE A 129 9.90 5.34 -2.44
C PHE A 129 11.19 5.90 -1.84
N THR A 130 11.26 7.21 -1.59
CA THR A 130 12.43 7.81 -0.94
C THR A 130 12.63 7.21 0.46
N GLY A 131 13.85 6.76 0.77
CA GLY A 131 14.15 6.07 2.03
C GLY A 131 13.71 4.60 2.09
N HIS A 132 13.19 4.04 0.98
CA HIS A 132 12.90 2.62 0.87
C HIS A 132 14.01 1.87 0.12
N GLN A 133 14.42 0.74 0.69
CA GLN A 133 15.19 -0.28 -0.01
C GLN A 133 14.23 -1.32 -0.59
N PHE A 134 14.32 -1.60 -1.89
CA PHE A 134 13.61 -2.72 -2.51
C PHE A 134 14.36 -4.01 -2.18
N LEU A 135 13.66 -4.97 -1.61
CA LEU A 135 14.22 -6.25 -1.23
C LEU A 135 13.99 -7.25 -2.35
N THR A 136 15.04 -8.02 -2.67
CA THR A 136 14.87 -9.20 -3.51
C THR A 136 14.13 -10.25 -2.70
N TYR A 137 13.12 -10.88 -3.30
CA TYR A 137 12.41 -11.98 -2.69
C TYR A 137 12.17 -13.09 -3.71
N THR A 138 12.00 -14.29 -3.21
CA THR A 138 11.56 -15.45 -3.97
C THR A 138 10.06 -15.56 -3.84
N ALA A 139 9.34 -15.57 -4.96
CA ALA A 139 7.91 -15.90 -4.96
C ALA A 139 7.73 -17.38 -4.61
N LEU A 140 6.77 -17.68 -3.74
CA LEU A 140 6.47 -19.04 -3.30
C LEU A 140 4.99 -19.33 -3.54
N THR A 141 4.66 -20.59 -3.76
CA THR A 141 3.26 -21.07 -3.85
C THR A 141 2.96 -22.15 -2.82
N LYS A 142 3.96 -22.49 -1.99
CA LYS A 142 3.90 -23.53 -0.97
C LYS A 142 4.99 -23.28 0.07
N GLY A 143 4.91 -24.01 1.19
CA GLY A 143 5.79 -23.86 2.34
C GLY A 143 4.97 -23.56 3.59
N ALA A 144 5.61 -23.59 4.75
CA ALA A 144 4.95 -23.35 6.02
C ALA A 144 5.81 -22.42 6.89
N PHE A 145 5.15 -21.64 7.73
CA PHE A 145 5.82 -20.97 8.82
C PHE A 145 6.33 -21.99 9.84
N SER A 146 7.38 -21.63 10.56
CA SER A 146 7.87 -22.42 11.69
C SER A 146 6.80 -22.59 12.77
N SER A 147 6.90 -23.65 13.56
CA SER A 147 5.94 -23.90 14.64
C SER A 147 5.90 -22.78 15.69
N SER A 148 7.01 -22.06 15.91
CA SER A 148 7.05 -20.89 16.80
C SER A 148 6.28 -19.70 16.23
N THR A 149 6.40 -19.46 14.92
CA THR A 149 5.62 -18.44 14.22
C THR A 149 4.14 -18.78 14.25
N VAL A 150 3.76 -20.02 13.95
CA VAL A 150 2.35 -20.48 14.05
C VAL A 150 1.78 -20.23 15.45
N ARG A 151 2.48 -20.64 16.51
CA ARG A 151 2.04 -20.39 17.89
C ARG A 151 1.87 -18.91 18.20
N SER A 152 2.77 -18.06 17.68
CA SER A 152 2.69 -16.61 17.85
C SER A 152 1.46 -16.03 17.15
N ILE A 153 1.18 -16.45 15.92
CA ILE A 153 0.00 -16.02 15.17
C ILE A 153 -1.29 -16.46 15.90
N GLU A 154 -1.40 -17.72 16.30
CA GLU A 154 -2.56 -18.22 17.03
C GLU A 154 -2.80 -17.46 18.34
N LYS A 155 -1.71 -17.13 19.07
CA LYS A 155 -1.79 -16.34 20.30
C LYS A 155 -2.27 -14.91 20.05
N ILE A 156 -1.80 -14.25 18.99
CA ILE A 156 -2.26 -12.90 18.64
C ILE A 156 -3.73 -12.92 18.24
N LYS A 157 -4.13 -13.91 17.43
CA LYS A 157 -5.47 -13.98 16.84
C LYS A 157 -6.49 -14.66 17.75
N GLN A 158 -6.05 -15.33 18.80
CA GLN A 158 -6.90 -16.15 19.69
C GLN A 158 -7.73 -17.17 18.90
N ARG A 159 -7.13 -17.74 17.84
CA ARG A 159 -7.75 -18.72 16.94
C ARG A 159 -6.71 -19.72 16.45
N LYS A 160 -7.13 -20.97 16.26
CA LYS A 160 -6.27 -22.01 15.67
C LYS A 160 -6.11 -21.81 14.17
N ILE A 161 -4.93 -22.08 13.65
CA ILE A 161 -4.66 -22.07 12.21
C ILE A 161 -5.10 -23.43 11.63
N ALA A 162 -5.96 -23.39 10.62
CA ALA A 162 -6.42 -24.56 9.89
C ALA A 162 -5.53 -24.87 8.68
N LYS A 163 -5.16 -23.84 7.92
CA LYS A 163 -4.27 -23.94 6.75
C LYS A 163 -3.27 -22.80 6.78
N GLN A 164 -2.07 -23.05 6.25
CA GLN A 164 -1.06 -22.02 6.02
C GLN A 164 -0.27 -22.30 4.76
N SER A 165 0.24 -21.25 4.14
CA SER A 165 1.14 -21.32 3.00
C SER A 165 2.05 -20.11 2.95
N LEU A 166 3.26 -20.27 2.39
CA LEU A 166 4.13 -19.14 2.07
C LEU A 166 3.86 -18.66 0.65
N ILE A 167 3.82 -17.34 0.46
CA ILE A 167 3.65 -16.68 -0.84
C ILE A 167 4.89 -15.88 -1.27
N GLY A 168 5.82 -15.63 -0.36
CA GLY A 168 7.08 -14.98 -0.70
C GLY A 168 8.09 -15.05 0.44
N GLN A 169 9.38 -14.93 0.09
CA GLN A 169 10.46 -14.97 1.08
C GLN A 169 11.64 -14.09 0.67
N VAL A 170 12.05 -13.19 1.56
CA VAL A 170 13.30 -12.40 1.42
C VAL A 170 14.45 -13.14 2.09
N SER A 171 14.22 -13.70 3.29
CA SER A 171 15.19 -14.51 4.05
C SER A 171 14.44 -15.47 4.98
N SER A 172 15.13 -16.30 5.77
CA SER A 172 14.49 -17.16 6.78
C SER A 172 13.65 -16.38 7.80
N ASP A 173 14.05 -15.14 8.12
CA ASP A 173 13.39 -14.31 9.14
C ASP A 173 12.34 -13.37 8.55
N ILE A 174 12.35 -13.19 7.22
CA ILE A 174 11.45 -12.31 6.48
C ILE A 174 10.68 -13.13 5.45
N GLN A 175 9.54 -13.67 5.89
CA GLN A 175 8.65 -14.53 5.13
C GLN A 175 7.27 -13.88 5.03
N ILE A 176 6.63 -14.02 3.87
CA ILE A 176 5.28 -13.57 3.60
C ILE A 176 4.44 -14.83 3.36
N GLY A 177 3.33 -14.95 4.07
CA GLY A 177 2.45 -16.09 3.95
C GLY A 177 1.01 -15.77 4.27
N LEU A 178 0.15 -16.74 3.99
CA LEU A 178 -1.26 -16.71 4.28
C LEU A 178 -1.55 -17.74 5.37
N VAL A 179 -2.44 -17.37 6.27
CA VAL A 179 -2.99 -18.26 7.30
C VAL A 179 -4.50 -18.19 7.24
N GLN A 180 -5.16 -19.34 7.23
CA GLN A 180 -6.60 -19.46 7.36
C GLN A 180 -6.89 -20.05 8.74
N PHE A 181 -7.80 -19.43 9.48
CA PHE A 181 -8.14 -19.85 10.84
C PHE A 181 -9.31 -20.83 10.84
N THR A 182 -9.30 -21.75 11.81
CA THR A 182 -10.46 -22.60 12.09
C THR A 182 -11.64 -21.72 12.47
N GLN A 183 -12.75 -21.89 11.77
CA GLN A 183 -14.00 -21.24 12.13
C GLN A 183 -14.57 -21.92 13.38
N THR A 184 -14.81 -21.14 14.44
CA THR A 184 -15.40 -21.65 15.68
C THR A 184 -16.73 -20.97 15.98
N GLY A 185 -17.76 -21.76 16.27
CA GLY A 185 -19.09 -21.27 16.61
C GLY A 185 -19.65 -20.30 15.57
N LYS A 186 -20.02 -19.09 16.01
CA LYS A 186 -20.66 -18.07 15.17
C LYS A 186 -19.67 -17.12 14.46
N GLN A 187 -18.37 -17.30 14.65
CA GLN A 187 -17.35 -16.43 14.07
C GLN A 187 -17.41 -16.46 12.53
N LEU A 188 -17.09 -15.33 11.91
CA LEU A 188 -16.87 -15.25 10.47
C LEU A 188 -15.57 -15.99 10.10
N PRO A 189 -15.51 -16.59 8.89
CA PRO A 189 -14.26 -17.07 8.30
C PRO A 189 -13.21 -15.96 8.35
N LEU A 190 -11.98 -16.34 8.67
CA LEU A 190 -10.87 -15.41 8.79
C LEU A 190 -9.65 -16.03 8.13
N ALA A 191 -9.02 -15.24 7.27
CA ALA A 191 -7.66 -15.47 6.84
C ALA A 191 -6.84 -14.22 7.13
N SER A 192 -5.52 -14.34 7.13
CA SER A 192 -4.62 -13.20 7.25
C SER A 192 -3.40 -13.36 6.36
N LEU A 193 -2.98 -12.26 5.75
CA LEU A 193 -1.62 -12.08 5.26
C LEU A 193 -0.72 -11.81 6.47
N VAL A 194 0.37 -12.55 6.58
CA VAL A 194 1.36 -12.44 7.65
C VAL A 194 2.73 -12.21 7.05
N LEU A 195 3.42 -11.18 7.55
CA LEU A 195 4.84 -10.95 7.33
C LEU A 195 5.59 -11.23 8.64
N THR A 196 6.55 -12.16 8.60
CA THR A 196 7.55 -12.29 9.67
C THR A 196 8.64 -11.25 9.49
N THR A 197 9.15 -10.74 10.61
CA THR A 197 10.27 -9.80 10.65
C THR A 197 11.18 -10.16 11.81
N PRO A 198 12.43 -9.68 11.84
CA PRO A 198 13.31 -9.87 13.00
C PRO A 198 12.71 -9.33 14.32
N THR A 199 11.77 -8.39 14.24
CA THR A 199 11.14 -7.74 15.40
C THR A 199 9.76 -8.29 15.76
N GLY A 200 9.23 -9.25 15.01
CA GLY A 200 7.90 -9.82 15.24
C GLY A 200 7.06 -9.96 13.97
N LEU A 201 5.74 -9.95 14.14
CA LEU A 201 4.77 -10.22 13.08
C LEU A 201 4.04 -8.94 12.65
N VAL A 202 3.76 -8.82 11.36
CA VAL A 202 2.88 -7.81 10.78
C VAL A 202 1.72 -8.51 10.09
N ILE A 203 0.49 -8.17 10.45
CA ILE A 203 -0.71 -8.91 10.03
C ILE A 203 -1.69 -7.99 9.29
N HIS A 204 -2.28 -8.49 8.20
CA HIS A 204 -3.45 -7.92 7.54
C HIS A 204 -4.54 -8.98 7.44
N ASP A 205 -5.74 -8.67 7.93
CA ASP A 205 -6.85 -9.62 7.98
C ASP A 205 -7.73 -9.54 6.73
N PHE A 206 -8.14 -10.71 6.24
CA PHE A 206 -9.21 -10.91 5.28
C PHE A 206 -10.41 -11.55 6.01
N VAL A 207 -11.36 -10.72 6.41
CA VAL A 207 -12.60 -11.18 7.05
C VAL A 207 -13.55 -11.64 5.95
N GLY A 208 -13.94 -12.91 5.98
CA GLY A 208 -14.86 -13.51 5.02
C GLY A 208 -16.33 -13.43 5.45
N HIS A 209 -17.21 -13.73 4.51
CA HIS A 209 -18.63 -13.94 4.67
C HIS A 209 -18.95 -15.42 4.94
N LYS A 210 -20.19 -15.72 5.32
CA LYS A 210 -20.62 -17.12 5.58
C LYS A 210 -21.04 -17.87 4.32
N ASP A 211 -21.06 -17.18 3.18
CA ASP A 211 -21.33 -17.79 1.88
C ASP A 211 -20.14 -18.66 1.48
N LYS A 212 -20.35 -19.97 1.41
CA LYS A 212 -19.30 -20.93 1.06
C LYS A 212 -18.94 -20.91 -0.42
N SER A 213 -19.76 -20.30 -1.28
CA SER A 213 -19.41 -20.12 -2.70
C SER A 213 -18.54 -18.89 -2.92
N SER A 214 -18.68 -17.89 -2.04
CA SER A 214 -18.03 -16.59 -2.15
C SER A 214 -17.64 -16.06 -0.77
N THR A 215 -16.72 -16.77 -0.09
CA THR A 215 -16.37 -16.44 1.30
C THR A 215 -15.58 -15.15 1.39
N TRP A 216 -14.55 -14.99 0.58
CA TRP A 216 -13.69 -13.81 0.53
C TRP A 216 -13.81 -13.03 -0.77
N ARG A 217 -14.04 -13.72 -1.90
CA ARG A 217 -14.25 -13.15 -3.22
C ARG A 217 -15.34 -13.94 -3.94
N VAL A 218 -15.91 -13.33 -4.99
CA VAL A 218 -16.89 -14.00 -5.87
C VAL A 218 -16.28 -15.30 -6.43
N ASP A 219 -17.03 -16.39 -6.29
CA ASP A 219 -16.71 -17.73 -6.79
C ASP A 219 -15.38 -18.29 -6.30
N ASP A 220 -14.96 -17.96 -5.07
CA ASP A 220 -13.76 -18.53 -4.46
C ASP A 220 -13.97 -19.94 -3.84
N GLY A 221 -15.22 -20.42 -3.81
CA GLY A 221 -15.55 -21.75 -3.29
C GLY A 221 -15.20 -21.93 -1.81
N GLY A 222 -15.03 -20.84 -1.05
CA GLY A 222 -14.64 -20.90 0.35
C GLY A 222 -13.17 -21.27 0.55
N GLU A 223 -12.35 -21.09 -0.48
CA GLU A 223 -10.91 -21.33 -0.46
C GLU A 223 -10.11 -20.04 -0.61
N ILE A 224 -9.00 -19.97 0.11
CA ILE A 224 -8.01 -18.89 0.01
C ILE A 224 -6.63 -19.50 0.14
N ASP A 225 -5.91 -19.55 -0.98
CA ASP A 225 -4.62 -20.25 -1.05
C ASP A 225 -3.52 -19.39 -1.69
N ALA A 226 -2.27 -19.85 -1.56
CA ALA A 226 -1.10 -19.14 -2.04
C ALA A 226 -1.10 -18.85 -3.54
N SER A 227 -1.70 -19.71 -4.38
CA SER A 227 -1.72 -19.52 -5.83
C SER A 227 -2.59 -18.33 -6.26
N MET A 228 -3.50 -17.88 -5.39
CA MET A 228 -4.32 -16.71 -5.61
C MET A 228 -3.57 -15.39 -5.36
N PHE A 229 -2.32 -15.42 -4.91
CA PHE A 229 -1.61 -14.22 -4.51
C PHE A 229 -0.28 -14.06 -5.22
N ASN A 230 -0.09 -12.88 -5.80
CA ASN A 230 1.20 -12.43 -6.30
C ASN A 230 1.67 -11.25 -5.45
N VAL A 231 2.82 -11.41 -4.80
CA VAL A 231 3.55 -10.26 -4.27
C VAL A 231 4.09 -9.50 -5.48
N LEU A 232 3.88 -8.19 -5.54
CA LEU A 232 4.39 -7.32 -6.60
C LEU A 232 5.76 -6.74 -6.25
N PHE A 233 5.96 -6.39 -4.99
CA PHE A 233 7.24 -5.92 -4.45
C PHE A 233 7.28 -6.04 -2.93
N VAL A 234 8.49 -6.04 -2.38
CA VAL A 234 8.76 -5.87 -0.95
C VAL A 234 9.75 -4.74 -0.78
N THR A 235 9.47 -3.80 0.12
CA THR A 235 10.44 -2.76 0.50
C THR A 235 10.61 -2.66 2.00
N LYS A 236 11.75 -2.12 2.44
CA LYS A 236 12.05 -1.80 3.84
C LYS A 236 12.48 -0.34 3.95
N SER A 237 11.91 0.37 4.91
CA SER A 237 12.32 1.70 5.33
C SER A 237 12.48 1.77 6.86
N LYS A 238 12.74 2.98 7.40
CA LYS A 238 12.82 3.21 8.84
C LYS A 238 11.47 2.98 9.51
N SER A 239 10.38 3.33 8.82
CA SER A 239 9.00 3.14 9.27
C SER A 239 8.52 1.69 9.25
N GLY A 240 9.17 0.79 8.50
CA GLY A 240 8.76 -0.62 8.44
C GLY A 240 8.90 -1.23 7.06
N TYR A 241 8.23 -2.36 6.85
CA TYR A 241 8.12 -2.99 5.54
C TYR A 241 6.92 -2.46 4.75
N SER A 242 6.99 -2.45 3.42
CA SER A 242 5.83 -2.24 2.56
C SER A 242 5.75 -3.34 1.51
N LEU A 243 4.53 -3.71 1.13
CA LEU A 243 4.21 -4.78 0.18
C LEU A 243 3.28 -4.25 -0.91
N GLY A 244 3.55 -4.58 -2.16
CA GLY A 244 2.54 -4.59 -3.21
C GLY A 244 1.96 -6.00 -3.31
N LEU A 245 0.65 -6.13 -3.39
CA LEU A 245 -0.06 -7.40 -3.41
C LEU A 245 -1.13 -7.39 -4.50
N GLU A 246 -1.15 -8.43 -5.30
CA GLU A 246 -2.24 -8.79 -6.18
C GLU A 246 -2.91 -10.05 -5.61
N TRP A 247 -4.24 -9.99 -5.45
CA TRP A 247 -5.08 -11.10 -5.04
C TRP A 247 -6.05 -11.43 -6.18
N ILE A 248 -5.71 -12.52 -6.86
CA ILE A 248 -6.43 -13.10 -7.98
C ILE A 248 -7.73 -13.72 -7.46
N GLY A 249 -8.84 -13.42 -8.12
CA GLY A 249 -10.09 -14.15 -7.97
C GLY A 249 -10.75 -14.37 -9.32
N TYR A 250 -11.91 -15.01 -9.29
CA TYR A 250 -12.60 -15.43 -10.50
C TYR A 250 -12.96 -14.24 -11.41
N GLU A 251 -13.60 -13.20 -10.86
CA GLU A 251 -14.04 -12.04 -11.65
C GLU A 251 -12.94 -11.06 -12.02
N GLY A 252 -11.80 -11.11 -11.32
CA GLY A 252 -10.83 -10.04 -11.34
C GLY A 252 -9.82 -10.09 -10.22
N TYR A 253 -8.90 -9.13 -10.24
CA TYR A 253 -7.79 -9.04 -9.29
C TYR A 253 -8.03 -7.87 -8.34
N ALA A 254 -7.84 -8.07 -7.03
CA ALA A 254 -7.67 -6.94 -6.11
C ALA A 254 -6.19 -6.58 -5.99
N LEU A 255 -5.91 -5.29 -6.03
CA LEU A 255 -4.57 -4.74 -5.96
C LEU A 255 -4.46 -3.90 -4.68
N LYS A 256 -3.42 -4.16 -3.88
CA LYS A 256 -3.19 -3.47 -2.61
C LYS A 256 -1.73 -3.05 -2.50
N ILE A 257 -1.51 -1.86 -1.96
CA ILE A 257 -0.21 -1.45 -1.42
C ILE A 257 -0.40 -1.30 0.08
N LEU A 258 0.39 -2.05 0.83
CA LEU A 258 0.35 -2.13 2.28
C LEU A 258 1.65 -1.58 2.84
N GLN A 259 1.60 -0.83 3.93
CA GLN A 259 2.78 -0.44 4.70
C GLN A 259 2.60 -0.82 6.16
N GLN A 260 3.67 -1.35 6.76
CA GLN A 260 3.69 -1.68 8.18
C GLN A 260 3.46 -0.42 9.01
N GLU A 261 2.57 -0.55 9.98
CA GLU A 261 2.38 0.38 11.07
C GLU A 261 2.35 -0.46 12.36
N LYS A 262 3.44 -0.41 13.14
CA LYS A 262 3.63 -1.31 14.29
C LYS A 262 3.54 -2.80 13.88
N ASN A 263 2.51 -3.51 14.34
CA ASN A 263 2.28 -4.94 14.12
C ASN A 263 1.13 -5.24 13.15
N HIS A 264 0.62 -4.22 12.44
CA HIS A 264 -0.39 -4.37 11.40
C HIS A 264 0.04 -3.66 10.11
N PHE A 265 -0.67 -3.93 9.02
CA PHE A 265 -0.52 -3.16 7.79
C PHE A 265 -1.60 -2.07 7.72
N ARG A 266 -1.18 -0.84 7.42
CA ARG A 266 -2.08 0.21 6.92
C ARG A 266 -2.21 0.09 5.39
N MET A 267 -3.41 0.37 4.88
CA MET A 267 -3.64 0.49 3.45
C MET A 267 -3.03 1.80 2.94
N VAL A 268 -2.18 1.72 1.91
CA VAL A 268 -1.61 2.88 1.23
C VAL A 268 -2.43 3.20 -0.02
N LEU A 269 -2.75 2.18 -0.80
CA LEU A 269 -3.53 2.27 -2.02
C LEU A 269 -4.27 0.94 -2.24
N GLU A 270 -5.49 1.02 -2.73
CA GLU A 270 -6.31 -0.11 -3.15
C GLU A 270 -6.86 0.15 -4.54
N GLY A 271 -7.00 -0.91 -5.33
CA GLY A 271 -7.61 -0.89 -6.65
C GLY A 271 -8.02 -2.29 -7.07
N SER A 272 -8.58 -2.40 -8.27
CA SER A 272 -8.97 -3.68 -8.83
C SER A 272 -8.79 -3.72 -10.33
N ARG A 273 -8.72 -4.93 -10.88
CA ARG A 273 -8.85 -5.23 -12.30
C ARG A 273 -10.08 -6.10 -12.49
N TYR A 274 -11.05 -5.69 -13.29
CA TYR A 274 -12.10 -6.60 -13.75
C TYR A 274 -11.59 -7.38 -14.95
N THR A 275 -11.57 -8.71 -14.90
CA THR A 275 -10.92 -9.53 -15.95
C THR A 275 -11.80 -10.63 -16.52
N ALA A 276 -13.00 -10.88 -15.96
CA ALA A 276 -13.81 -12.04 -16.33
C ALA A 276 -15.19 -11.68 -16.88
N PRO A 277 -15.86 -12.57 -17.65
CA PRO A 277 -15.29 -13.78 -18.24
C PRO A 277 -14.15 -13.46 -19.21
N LEU A 278 -13.21 -14.39 -19.34
CA LEU A 278 -12.12 -14.30 -20.33
C LEU A 278 -12.66 -14.50 -21.75
#